data_AF-A0A4Y2SM23-F1
#
_entry.id   AF-A0A4Y2SM23-F1
#
_cell.length_a   1.000
_cell.length_b   1.000
_cell.length_c   1.000
_cell.angle_alpha   90.00
_cell.angle_beta   90.00
_cell.angle_gamma   90.00
#
_symmetry.space_group_name_H-M   'P 1'
#
loop_
_entity.id
_entity.type
_entity.pdbx_description
1 polymer ?
#
loop_
_entity_poly.entity_id
_entity_poly.type
_entity_poly.pdbx_seq_one_letter_code
_entity_poly.pdbx_strand_id
1 'polypeptide(L)'
;MDGPFVNWKLYELLQNDLKNQHNFQILCIGSCGLHILNNSFKLGEKATNWNINSILSSLYWLFKDAPVRREDLMKLSSSEKFPLKFCCHRWLENVPCAERAIEN
;
A
#
# COMPACT_ATOMS: atom_id res chain seq x y z
N MET A 1 -5.06 18.76 5.31
CA MET A 1 -3.66 19.16 5.21
C MET A 1 -3.47 19.68 3.81
N ASP A 2 -3.22 20.97 3.67
CA ASP A 2 -2.79 21.53 2.39
C ASP A 2 -1.47 20.85 2.03
N GLY A 3 -1.39 20.30 0.82
CA GLY A 3 -0.19 19.59 0.36
C GLY A 3 1.05 20.49 0.39
N PRO A 4 2.26 19.94 0.21
CA PRO A 4 3.46 20.75 0.13
C PRO A 4 3.26 21.82 -0.95
N PHE A 5 3.82 23.02 -0.70
CA PHE A 5 3.73 24.14 -1.63
C PHE A 5 4.61 23.84 -2.86
N VAL A 6 4.04 23.17 -3.84
CA VAL A 6 4.72 22.78 -5.08
C VAL A 6 4.61 23.91 -6.10
N ASN A 7 5.74 24.28 -6.71
CA ASN A 7 5.77 25.22 -7.82
C ASN A 7 5.27 24.55 -9.11
N TRP A 8 3.98 24.68 -9.39
CA TRP A 8 3.35 24.15 -10.60
C TRP A 8 3.94 24.71 -11.89
N LYS A 9 4.50 25.93 -11.87
CA LYS A 9 5.10 26.52 -13.06
C LYS A 9 6.33 25.76 -13.53
N LEU A 10 7.16 25.30 -12.58
CA LEU A 10 8.32 24.47 -12.91
C LEU A 10 7.88 23.14 -13.54
N TYR A 11 6.85 22.50 -12.97
CA TYR A 11 6.31 21.25 -13.52
C TYR A 11 5.81 21.41 -14.97
N GLU A 12 5.06 22.49 -15.26
CA GLU A 12 4.60 22.78 -16.63
C GLU A 12 5.76 22.99 -17.61
N LEU A 13 6.76 23.78 -17.21
CA LEU A 13 7.93 24.06 -18.04
C LEU A 13 8.71 22.77 -18.33
N LEU A 14 8.92 21.93 -17.31
CA LEU A 14 9.57 20.64 -17.46
C LEU A 14 8.77 19.70 -18.37
N GLN A 15 7.45 19.62 -18.21
CA GLN A 15 6.59 18.79 -19.06
C GLN A 15 6.63 19.19 -20.53
N ASN A 16 6.66 20.50 -20.81
CA ASN A 16 6.78 21.00 -22.16
C ASN A 16 8.15 20.65 -22.76
N ASP A 17 9.22 20.80 -21.98
CA ASP A 17 10.58 20.47 -22.44
C ASP A 17 10.74 18.97 -22.73
N LEU A 18 10.29 18.10 -21.82
CA LEU A 18 10.31 16.64 -22.02
C LEU A 18 9.50 16.19 -23.24
N LYS A 19 8.33 16.80 -23.45
CA LYS A 19 7.51 16.51 -24.63
C LYS A 19 8.22 16.94 -25.92
N ASN A 20 8.87 18.10 -25.92
CA ASN A 20 9.54 18.63 -27.11
C ASN A 20 10.85 17.90 -27.43
N GLN A 21 11.64 17.54 -26.42
CA GLN A 21 12.96 16.93 -26.59
C GLN A 21 12.92 15.41 -26.69
N HIS A 22 11.98 14.77 -26.00
CA HIS A 22 11.98 13.32 -25.80
C HIS A 22 10.63 12.65 -26.10
N ASN A 23 9.60 13.41 -26.48
CA ASN A 23 8.26 12.92 -26.83
C ASN A 23 7.62 12.04 -25.73
N PHE A 24 7.86 12.34 -24.46
CA PHE A 24 7.16 11.74 -23.33
C PHE A 24 6.72 12.78 -22.31
N GLN A 25 5.84 12.38 -21.39
CA GLN A 25 5.34 13.21 -20.30
C GLN A 25 5.37 12.44 -18.98
N ILE A 26 5.63 13.15 -17.89
CA ILE A 26 5.57 12.63 -16.52
C ILE A 26 4.11 12.61 -16.06
N LEU A 27 3.67 11.49 -15.49
CA LEU A 27 2.37 11.38 -14.84
C LEU A 27 2.30 12.31 -13.62
N CYS A 28 1.37 13.27 -13.62
CA CYS A 28 1.06 14.07 -12.43
C CYS A 28 0.10 13.31 -11.53
N ILE A 29 0.49 13.10 -10.26
CA ILE A 29 -0.37 12.50 -9.23
C ILE A 29 -0.72 13.56 -8.18
N GLY A 30 -0.67 14.85 -8.53
CA GLY A 30 -0.93 15.98 -7.63
C GLY A 30 0.28 16.41 -6.81
N SER A 31 0.11 17.50 -6.02
CA SER A 31 1.18 18.08 -5.18
C SER A 31 1.63 17.16 -4.06
N CYS A 32 0.78 16.22 -3.64
CA CYS A 32 1.10 15.22 -2.62
C CYS A 32 0.73 13.82 -3.09
N GLY A 33 1.42 13.35 -4.14
CA GLY A 33 1.16 12.04 -4.76
C GLY A 33 1.09 10.88 -3.77
N LEU A 34 1.92 10.89 -2.72
CA LEU A 34 1.88 9.87 -1.67
C LEU A 34 0.53 9.83 -0.92
N HIS A 35 -0.01 11.00 -0.54
CA HIS A 35 -1.32 11.06 0.11
C HIS A 35 -2.44 10.69 -0.85
N ILE A 36 -2.37 11.14 -2.10
CA ILE A 36 -3.38 10.83 -3.12
C ILE A 36 -3.44 9.31 -3.34
N LEU A 37 -2.30 8.67 -3.59
CA LEU A 37 -2.24 7.23 -3.79
C LEU A 37 -2.68 6.44 -2.54
N ASN A 38 -2.20 6.79 -1.35
CA ASN A 38 -2.64 6.13 -0.11
C ASN A 38 -4.16 6.20 0.07
N ASN A 39 -4.76 7.36 -0.20
CA ASN A 39 -6.22 7.52 -0.14
C ASN A 39 -6.93 6.77 -1.25
N SER A 40 -6.38 6.70 -2.47
CA SER A 40 -6.95 5.92 -3.56
C SER A 40 -7.08 4.43 -3.21
N PHE A 41 -6.05 3.84 -2.59
CA PHE A 41 -6.13 2.45 -2.12
C PHE A 41 -7.16 2.27 -1.00
N LYS A 42 -7.18 3.16 -0.01
CA LYS A 42 -8.19 3.15 1.06
C LYS A 42 -9.62 3.25 0.51
N LEU A 43 -9.84 4.14 -0.46
CA LEU A 43 -11.14 4.31 -1.10
C LEU A 43 -11.48 3.10 -1.97
N GLY A 44 -10.50 2.50 -2.65
CA GLY A 44 -10.65 1.27 -3.41
C GLY A 44 -11.17 0.13 -2.53
N GLU A 45 -10.55 -0.10 -1.36
CA GLU A 45 -11.00 -1.12 -0.42
C GLU A 45 -12.45 -0.90 0.06
N LYS A 46 -12.80 0.36 0.35
CA LYS A 46 -14.17 0.72 0.72
C LYS A 46 -15.15 0.50 -0.43
N ALA A 47 -14.77 0.85 -1.66
CA ALA A 47 -15.62 0.74 -2.84
C ALA A 47 -15.89 -0.73 -3.21
N THR A 48 -14.91 -1.62 -2.98
CA THR A 48 -15.06 -3.04 -3.28
C THR A 48 -15.71 -3.83 -2.14
N ASN A 49 -15.82 -3.27 -0.94
CA ASN A 49 -16.26 -3.96 0.28
C ASN A 49 -15.44 -5.24 0.58
N TRP A 50 -14.19 -5.32 0.11
CA TRP A 50 -13.35 -6.50 0.31
C TRP A 50 -12.84 -6.66 1.74
N ASN A 51 -13.02 -5.66 2.61
CA ASN A 51 -12.60 -5.69 4.01
C ASN A 51 -11.12 -6.07 4.20
N ILE A 52 -10.25 -5.66 3.26
CA ILE A 52 -8.83 -6.06 3.22
C ILE A 52 -8.14 -5.68 4.53
N ASN A 53 -8.42 -4.47 5.04
CA ASN A 53 -7.85 -4.00 6.30
C ASN A 53 -8.21 -4.95 7.46
N SER A 54 -9.47 -5.37 7.54
CA SER A 54 -9.92 -6.31 8.57
C SER A 54 -9.23 -7.65 8.44
N ILE A 55 -9.21 -8.23 7.23
CA ILE A 55 -8.63 -9.56 6.98
C ILE A 55 -7.14 -9.58 7.35
N LEU A 56 -6.35 -8.65 6.81
CA LEU A 56 -4.90 -8.61 7.06
C LEU A 56 -4.57 -8.31 8.53
N SER A 57 -5.32 -7.41 9.17
CA SER A 57 -5.15 -7.10 10.58
C SER A 57 -5.49 -8.31 11.47
N SER A 58 -6.62 -8.97 11.20
CA SER A 58 -7.06 -10.15 11.95
C SER A 58 -6.08 -11.32 11.80
N LEU A 59 -5.55 -11.56 10.59
CA LEU A 59 -4.52 -12.59 10.36
C LEU A 59 -3.30 -12.33 11.24
N TYR A 60 -2.77 -11.11 11.26
CA TYR A 60 -1.63 -10.77 12.11
C TYR A 60 -1.91 -11.03 13.60
N TRP A 61 -3.03 -10.53 14.12
CA TRP A 61 -3.35 -10.68 15.55
C TRP A 61 -3.65 -12.12 15.93
N LEU A 62 -4.28 -12.91 15.05
CA LEU A 62 -4.52 -14.33 15.27
C LEU A 62 -3.23 -15.08 15.59
N PHE A 63 -2.19 -14.89 14.78
CA PHE A 63 -0.91 -15.58 15.00
C PHE A 63 -0.06 -14.88 16.05
N LYS A 64 -0.16 -13.57 16.21
CA LYS A 64 0.60 -12.86 17.25
C LYS A 64 0.15 -13.23 18.66
N ASP A 65 -1.16 -13.26 18.90
CA ASP A 65 -1.71 -13.39 20.25
C ASP A 65 -2.05 -14.85 20.60
N ALA A 66 -2.16 -15.75 19.63
CA ALA A 66 -2.40 -17.17 19.86
C ALA A 66 -1.17 -18.03 19.49
N PRO A 67 -0.23 -18.29 20.42
CA PRO A 67 0.97 -19.07 20.14
C PRO A 67 0.66 -20.49 19.68
N VAL A 68 -0.43 -21.10 20.18
CA VAL A 68 -0.92 -22.41 19.72
C VAL A 68 -1.22 -22.41 18.22
N ARG A 69 -1.77 -21.32 17.68
CA ARG A 69 -2.09 -21.21 16.26
C ARG A 69 -0.84 -21.07 15.40
N ARG A 70 0.23 -20.47 15.95
CA ARG A 70 1.54 -20.46 15.28
C ARG A 70 2.13 -21.84 15.21
N GLU A 71 2.07 -22.59 16.31
CA GLU A 71 2.54 -23.97 16.36
C GLU A 71 1.78 -24.86 15.38
N ASP A 72 0.46 -24.74 15.31
CA ASP A 72 -0.39 -25.43 14.34
C ASP A 72 0.03 -25.11 12.90
N LEU A 73 0.23 -23.82 12.58
CA LEU A 73 0.67 -23.40 11.24
C LEU A 73 2.03 -23.99 10.89
N MET A 74 3.02 -23.91 11.80
CA MET A 74 4.36 -24.46 11.55
C MET A 74 4.34 -25.97 11.30
N LYS A 75 3.50 -26.71 12.04
CA LYS A 75 3.32 -28.15 11.85
C LYS A 75 2.68 -28.50 10.50
N LEU A 76 1.77 -27.65 10.01
CA LEU A 76 0.99 -27.89 8.80
C LEU A 76 1.66 -27.38 7.52
N SER A 77 2.31 -26.21 7.54
CA SER A 77 2.77 -25.52 6.33
C SER A 77 4.26 -25.68 6.02
N SER A 78 5.04 -26.37 6.87
CA SER A 78 6.52 -26.43 6.78
C SER A 78 7.21 -25.06 6.66
N SER A 79 6.47 -23.97 6.90
CA SER A 79 6.90 -22.58 6.69
C SER A 79 6.92 -21.85 8.02
N GLU A 80 8.01 -21.15 8.29
CA GLU A 80 8.16 -20.28 9.47
C GLU A 80 7.74 -18.83 9.17
N LYS A 81 7.06 -18.60 8.06
CA LYS A 81 6.53 -17.29 7.69
C LYS A 81 5.18 -17.07 8.36
N PHE A 82 5.04 -15.92 9.02
CA PHE A 82 3.78 -15.51 9.66
C PHE A 82 3.25 -14.23 9.02
N PRO A 83 1.92 -13.95 9.10
CA PRO A 83 1.36 -12.69 8.63
C PRO A 83 2.07 -11.46 9.23
N LEU A 84 2.20 -10.41 8.43
CA LEU A 84 2.83 -9.15 8.83
C LEU A 84 1.76 -8.14 9.28
N LYS A 85 2.17 -7.17 10.12
CA LYS A 85 1.26 -6.14 10.62
C LYS A 85 0.85 -5.18 9.50
N PHE A 86 -0.46 -5.04 9.29
CA PHE A 86 -1.04 -4.06 8.37
C PHE A 86 -1.06 -2.64 8.99
N CYS A 87 -0.80 -1.60 8.17
CA CYS A 87 -0.89 -0.19 8.56
C CYS A 87 -1.97 0.55 7.76
N CYS A 88 -3.12 0.84 8.38
CA CYS A 88 -4.28 1.44 7.71
C CYS A 88 -4.10 2.91 7.26
N HIS A 89 -3.00 3.56 7.62
CA HIS A 89 -2.65 4.91 7.19
C HIS A 89 -1.58 4.94 6.10
N ARG A 90 -0.89 3.81 5.84
CA ARG A 90 0.21 3.71 4.87
C ARG A 90 -0.03 2.55 3.89
N TRP A 91 -1.09 2.69 3.10
CA TRP A 91 -1.54 1.65 2.17
C TRP A 91 -0.47 1.20 1.18
N LEU A 92 0.35 2.13 0.68
CA LEU A 92 1.43 1.81 -0.26
C LEU A 92 2.56 0.97 0.36
N GLU A 93 2.78 1.05 1.67
CA GLU A 93 3.82 0.29 2.37
C GLU A 93 3.35 -1.15 2.72
N ASN A 94 2.07 -1.47 2.51
CA ASN A 94 1.50 -2.76 2.91
C ASN A 94 1.66 -3.88 1.87
N VAL A 95 2.39 -3.67 0.76
CA VAL A 95 2.62 -4.72 -0.26
C VAL A 95 3.19 -6.01 0.37
N PRO A 96 4.24 -5.98 1.21
CA PRO A 96 4.75 -7.20 1.84
C PRO A 96 3.72 -7.88 2.77
N CYS A 97 2.81 -7.12 3.36
CA CYS A 97 1.73 -7.67 4.21
C CYS A 97 0.71 -8.44 3.35
N ALA A 98 0.32 -7.89 2.20
CA ALA A 98 -0.57 -8.55 1.26
C ALA A 98 0.06 -9.80 0.63
N GLU A 99 1.31 -9.69 0.15
CA GLU A 99 2.06 -10.83 -0.40
C GLU A 99 2.20 -11.96 0.62
N ARG A 100 2.58 -11.62 1.86
CA ARG A 100 2.67 -12.62 2.95
C ARG A 100 1.35 -13.33 3.21
N ALA A 101 0.21 -12.64 3.10
CA ALA A 101 -1.09 -13.26 3.30
C ALA A 101 -1.47 -14.25 2.18
N ILE A 102 -0.91 -14.07 0.98
CA ILE A 102 -1.12 -14.95 -0.19
C ILE A 102 -0.15 -16.15 -0.16
N GLU A 103 1.07 -15.97 0.37
CA GLU A 103 2.09 -17.02 0.46
C GLU A 103 1.82 -18.12 1.51
N ASN A 104 0.93 -17.86 2.48
CA ASN A 104 0.69 -18.77 3.62
C ASN A 104 -0.34 -19.86 3.31
#